data_AF-A0A9R0TPS8-F1
#
_entry.id   AF-A0A9R0TPS8-F1
#
_cell.length_a   1.000
_cell.length_b   1.000
_cell.length_c   1.000
_cell.angle_alpha   90.00
_cell.angle_beta   90.00
_cell.angle_gamma   90.00
#
_symmetry.space_group_name_H-M   'P 1'
#
loop_
_entity.id
_entity.type
_entity.pdbx_description
1 polymer ?
#
loop_
_entity_poly.entity_id
_entity_poly.type
_entity_poly.pdbx_seq_one_letter_code
_entity_poly.pdbx_strand_id
1 'polypeptide(L)'
;MMLMRPRFLSPSPPSSRREPRPRTLSEASRVSSSSARPPGPGPRPSSNKQRPPPNLRRLTARIVDLTRRRQLAQIMAEVEASKRRARSGRGGGVNIIVMNAVLEACVSCGDVDLAVQLFDEMRGPMGCGVDGVSYGILLKGLGIARRIDEAFEILESVEKDTSDGSPRLSPHLICGFLNALIEAGDMRRANALVARFRQVLYEGQSVLLYNLLMKGYMKSNFPLGALTVKDEILRQGLKPDRLTYNTIIFACVKSAQIEKAFQFLEDMKDEAKRDDNPELLPDAVTYTTLLKEIAKIFIQF
;
A
#
# COMPACT_ATOMS: atom_id res chain seq x y z
N MET A 1 1.75 -39.13 -44.21
CA MET A 1 2.74 -39.48 -43.16
C MET A 1 2.32 -38.81 -41.86
N MET A 2 1.77 -39.60 -40.93
CA MET A 2 1.56 -39.22 -39.52
C MET A 2 2.91 -39.22 -38.77
N LEU A 3 3.06 -38.36 -37.75
CA LEU A 3 3.81 -38.55 -36.48
C LEU A 3 3.83 -37.17 -35.77
N MET A 4 2.95 -36.92 -34.81
CA MET A 4 2.98 -37.26 -33.37
C MET A 4 3.53 -36.12 -32.49
N ARG A 5 2.63 -35.56 -31.67
CA ARG A 5 2.88 -34.60 -30.58
C ARG A 5 3.45 -35.31 -29.34
N PRO A 6 4.25 -34.66 -28.48
CA PRO A 6 4.77 -35.27 -27.26
C PRO A 6 3.70 -35.37 -26.16
N ARG A 7 3.67 -36.52 -25.46
CA ARG A 7 2.78 -36.81 -24.33
C ARG A 7 3.40 -36.32 -23.01
N PHE A 8 2.59 -35.63 -22.21
CA PHE A 8 2.84 -35.32 -20.81
C PHE A 8 2.84 -36.59 -19.95
N LEU A 9 3.83 -36.72 -19.05
CA LEU A 9 3.91 -37.75 -18.01
C LEU A 9 3.34 -37.17 -16.69
N SER A 10 2.28 -37.78 -16.19
CA SER A 10 1.72 -37.57 -14.85
C SER A 10 2.38 -38.49 -13.82
N PRO A 11 2.63 -38.05 -12.56
CA PRO A 11 3.22 -38.92 -11.53
C PRO A 11 2.17 -39.79 -10.82
N SER A 12 2.58 -41.03 -10.52
CA SER A 12 1.83 -42.11 -9.85
C SER A 12 1.64 -41.88 -8.34
N PRO A 13 0.60 -42.43 -7.70
CA PRO A 13 0.34 -42.26 -6.27
C PRO A 13 1.14 -43.24 -5.40
N PRO A 14 1.45 -42.90 -4.13
CA PRO A 14 2.17 -43.80 -3.23
C PRO A 14 1.25 -44.83 -2.56
N SER A 15 1.84 -46.01 -2.35
CA SER A 15 1.24 -47.25 -1.87
C SER A 15 1.02 -47.27 -0.35
N SER A 16 -0.12 -47.85 0.03
CA SER A 16 -0.57 -48.09 1.40
C SER A 16 0.33 -49.10 2.14
N ARG A 17 0.98 -48.67 3.23
CA ARG A 17 1.69 -49.57 4.15
C ARG A 17 0.79 -49.91 5.34
N ARG A 18 0.46 -51.20 5.47
CA ARG A 18 -0.24 -51.83 6.60
C ARG A 18 0.65 -51.81 7.84
N GLU A 19 0.14 -51.33 8.96
CA GLU A 19 0.73 -51.54 10.29
C GLU A 19 0.13 -52.80 10.96
N PRO A 20 0.92 -53.60 11.69
CA PRO A 20 0.43 -54.78 12.41
C PRO A 20 0.06 -54.45 13.86
N ARG A 21 -1.05 -55.03 14.33
CA ARG A 21 -1.46 -55.08 15.75
C ARG A 21 -0.54 -55.99 16.56
N PRO A 22 -0.36 -55.73 17.87
CA PRO A 22 -0.06 -56.80 18.82
C PRO A 22 -1.18 -57.01 19.86
N ARG A 23 -1.36 -58.29 20.22
CA ARG A 23 -2.25 -58.81 21.26
C ARG A 23 -1.52 -58.91 22.61
N THR A 24 -2.27 -58.58 23.64
CA THR A 24 -2.27 -58.98 25.08
C THR A 24 -1.36 -60.13 25.56
N LEU A 25 -0.78 -59.98 26.77
CA LEU A 25 -0.98 -60.75 28.03
C LEU A 25 0.09 -60.30 29.06
N SER A 26 -0.31 -59.92 30.29
CA SER A 26 -0.13 -60.68 31.57
C SER A 26 1.35 -60.90 31.95
N GLU A 27 1.90 -60.65 33.14
CA GLU A 27 1.41 -60.54 34.52
C GLU A 27 2.66 -60.19 35.37
N ALA A 28 2.54 -59.33 36.40
CA ALA A 28 3.41 -59.38 37.60
C ALA A 28 2.88 -58.45 38.71
N SER A 29 2.05 -59.07 39.56
CA SER A 29 1.82 -58.90 41.00
C SER A 29 2.45 -57.74 41.82
N ARG A 30 1.55 -57.07 42.56
CA ARG A 30 1.46 -56.83 44.04
C ARG A 30 2.67 -56.12 44.71
N VAL A 31 2.55 -55.14 45.61
CA VAL A 31 1.67 -55.00 46.80
C VAL A 31 1.57 -53.49 47.19
N SER A 32 0.52 -53.17 47.96
CA SER A 32 0.46 -52.12 49.02
C SER A 32 -0.21 -50.80 48.68
N SER A 33 -1.52 -50.81 48.94
CA SER A 33 -2.43 -49.70 49.17
C SER A 33 -2.01 -48.81 50.35
N SER A 34 -1.95 -47.48 50.14
CA SER A 34 -2.29 -46.51 51.18
C SER A 34 -3.07 -45.33 50.57
N SER A 35 -4.12 -44.95 51.28
CA SER A 35 -5.14 -43.96 50.93
C SER A 35 -4.55 -42.54 50.77
N ALA A 36 -4.73 -41.91 49.61
CA ALA A 36 -4.50 -40.49 49.42
C ALA A 36 -5.57 -39.87 48.48
N ARG A 37 -6.22 -38.82 48.99
CA ARG A 37 -7.23 -37.94 48.37
C ARG A 37 -6.88 -37.51 46.93
N PRO A 38 -7.87 -37.29 46.04
CA PRO A 38 -7.59 -36.73 44.71
C PRO A 38 -7.01 -35.31 44.85
N PRO A 39 -5.98 -34.95 44.07
CA PRO A 39 -5.46 -33.59 44.08
C PRO A 39 -6.50 -32.67 43.43
N GLY A 40 -6.80 -31.56 44.09
CA GLY A 40 -7.60 -30.48 43.51
C GLY A 40 -6.95 -29.94 42.23
N PRO A 41 -7.73 -29.29 41.35
CA PRO A 41 -7.22 -28.82 40.07
C PRO A 41 -6.07 -27.84 40.30
N GLY A 42 -4.87 -28.23 39.85
CA GLY A 42 -3.68 -27.39 39.89
C GLY A 42 -3.89 -26.08 39.12
N PRO A 43 -3.17 -25.01 39.48
CA PRO A 43 -3.32 -23.72 38.83
C PRO A 43 -2.97 -23.86 37.35
N ARG A 44 -3.92 -23.45 36.50
CA ARG A 44 -3.75 -23.42 35.04
C ARG A 44 -2.49 -22.63 34.69
N PRO A 45 -1.66 -23.09 33.73
CA PRO A 45 -0.54 -22.30 33.27
C PRO A 45 -1.09 -20.99 32.69
N SER A 46 -0.70 -19.87 33.28
CA SER A 46 -1.00 -18.54 32.80
C SER A 46 -0.36 -18.40 31.43
N SER A 47 -1.17 -18.59 30.38
CA SER A 47 -0.81 -18.20 29.02
C SER A 47 -0.55 -16.69 29.06
N ASN A 48 0.72 -16.30 29.20
CA ASN A 48 1.16 -14.92 29.12
C ASN A 48 1.11 -14.49 27.64
N LYS A 49 -0.11 -14.48 27.06
CA LYS A 49 -0.43 -13.63 25.94
C LYS A 49 -0.50 -12.22 26.54
N GLN A 50 0.61 -11.51 26.51
CA GLN A 50 0.63 -10.08 26.80
C GLN A 50 -0.45 -9.41 25.94
N ARG A 51 -1.58 -9.08 26.56
CA ARG A 51 -2.53 -8.14 25.98
C ARG A 51 -1.77 -6.82 25.79
N PRO A 52 -1.82 -6.18 24.62
CA PRO A 52 -1.21 -4.86 24.49
C PRO A 52 -1.87 -3.91 25.50
N PRO A 53 -1.12 -3.05 26.19
CA PRO A 53 -1.65 -2.25 27.28
C PRO A 53 -2.76 -1.32 26.78
N PRO A 54 -3.89 -1.18 27.53
CA PRO A 54 -5.11 -0.51 27.07
C PRO A 54 -5.00 1.02 26.90
N ASN A 55 -3.82 1.62 27.12
CA ASN A 55 -3.61 3.06 26.99
C ASN A 55 -3.22 3.50 25.57
N LEU A 56 -2.50 2.65 24.81
CA LEU A 56 -1.98 3.03 23.49
C LEU A 56 -3.06 3.07 22.41
N ARG A 57 -4.00 2.11 22.42
CA ARG A 57 -5.14 2.10 21.46
C ARG A 57 -6.08 3.29 21.67
N ARG A 58 -6.27 3.71 22.92
CA ARG A 58 -7.05 4.91 23.25
C ARG A 58 -6.33 6.16 22.78
N LEU A 59 -5.01 6.23 22.94
CA LEU A 59 -4.19 7.34 22.49
C LEU A 59 -4.16 7.45 20.95
N THR A 60 -3.97 6.36 20.21
CA THR A 60 -4.03 6.38 18.74
C THR A 60 -5.41 6.75 18.22
N ALA A 61 -6.49 6.19 18.78
CA ALA A 61 -7.85 6.57 18.40
C ALA A 61 -8.14 8.06 18.65
N ARG A 62 -7.62 8.60 19.75
CA ARG A 62 -7.78 10.01 20.12
C ARG A 62 -6.93 10.94 19.26
N ILE A 63 -5.69 10.57 18.93
CA ILE A 63 -4.86 11.29 17.96
C ILE A 63 -5.57 11.32 16.60
N VAL A 64 -6.11 10.20 16.12
CA VAL A 64 -6.87 10.15 14.86
C VAL A 64 -8.12 11.04 14.90
N ASP A 65 -8.86 11.09 16.01
CA ASP A 65 -10.02 11.99 16.16
C ASP A 65 -9.59 13.47 16.18
N LEU A 66 -8.50 13.79 16.87
CA LEU A 66 -7.95 15.15 16.91
C LEU A 66 -7.36 15.59 15.55
N THR A 67 -6.79 14.66 14.77
CA THR A 67 -6.35 14.91 13.39
C THR A 67 -7.53 15.30 12.52
N ARG A 68 -8.68 14.65 12.68
CA ARG A 68 -9.92 15.03 11.97
C ARG A 68 -10.41 16.43 12.35
N ARG A 69 -10.17 16.86 13.59
CA ARG A 69 -10.53 18.19 14.11
C ARG A 69 -9.46 19.27 13.84
N ARG A 70 -8.33 18.92 13.20
CA ARG A 70 -7.17 19.80 12.94
C ARG A 70 -6.60 20.49 14.19
N GLN A 71 -6.69 19.85 15.35
CA GLN A 71 -6.23 20.42 16.63
C GLN A 71 -4.78 20.01 16.93
N LEU A 72 -3.83 20.43 16.08
CA LEU A 72 -2.42 20.03 16.16
C LEU A 72 -1.78 20.34 17.53
N ALA A 73 -2.07 21.49 18.12
CA ALA A 73 -1.54 21.88 19.43
C ALA A 73 -1.93 20.92 20.57
N GLN A 74 -3.16 20.37 20.52
CA GLN A 74 -3.63 19.40 21.52
C GLN A 74 -3.01 18.02 21.30
N ILE A 75 -2.84 17.60 20.04
CA ILE A 75 -2.12 16.37 19.69
C ILE A 75 -0.69 16.43 20.24
N MET A 76 0.01 17.53 19.98
CA MET A 76 1.38 17.72 20.44
C MET A 76 1.48 17.76 21.97
N ALA A 77 0.56 18.44 22.66
CA ALA A 77 0.52 18.44 24.13
C ALA A 77 0.29 17.04 24.71
N GLU A 78 -0.59 16.22 24.10
CA GLU A 78 -0.84 14.84 24.53
C GLU A 78 0.36 13.91 24.24
N VAL A 79 1.05 14.13 23.12
CA VAL A 79 2.26 13.37 22.74
C VAL A 79 3.42 13.72 23.66
N GLU A 80 3.68 15.01 23.92
CA GLU A 80 4.71 15.45 24.85
C GLU A 80 4.41 14.98 26.29
N ALA A 81 3.15 15.01 26.71
CA ALA A 81 2.74 14.41 27.98
C ALA A 81 3.00 12.89 28.02
N SER A 82 2.81 12.19 26.89
CA SER A 82 3.07 10.76 26.77
C SER A 82 4.57 10.44 26.75
N LYS A 83 5.40 11.25 26.06
CA LYS A 83 6.87 11.16 26.09
C LYS A 83 7.41 11.41 27.50
N ARG A 84 6.91 12.43 28.22
CA ARG A 84 7.28 12.71 29.62
C ARG A 84 6.94 11.54 30.54
N ARG A 85 5.75 10.94 30.40
CA ARG A 85 5.34 9.75 31.17
C ARG A 85 6.21 8.52 30.85
N ALA A 86 6.65 8.37 29.60
CA ALA A 86 7.57 7.31 29.19
C ALA A 86 8.96 7.50 29.81
N ARG A 87 9.49 8.73 29.83
CA ARG A 87 10.77 9.07 30.49
C ARG A 87 10.75 8.86 32.01
N SER A 88 9.59 8.97 32.66
CA SER A 88 9.42 8.72 34.10
C SER A 88 9.19 7.24 34.47
N GLY A 89 9.39 6.30 33.54
CA GLY A 89 9.37 4.85 33.83
C GLY A 89 7.98 4.25 34.13
N ARG A 90 6.89 5.02 33.97
CA ARG A 90 5.50 4.56 34.25
C ARG A 90 4.65 4.32 33.01
N GLY A 91 5.18 4.56 31.82
CA GLY A 91 4.53 4.26 30.54
C GLY A 91 5.52 3.52 29.65
N GLY A 92 5.10 2.40 29.05
CA GLY A 92 5.88 1.77 27.98
C GLY A 92 6.21 2.81 26.90
N GLY A 93 7.43 2.73 26.36
CA GLY A 93 7.96 3.69 25.39
C GLY A 93 6.97 4.03 24.28
N VAL A 94 7.02 5.28 23.80
CA VAL A 94 6.18 5.71 22.67
C VAL A 94 6.55 4.85 21.46
N ASN A 95 5.57 4.14 20.92
CA ASN A 95 5.77 3.18 19.83
C ASN A 95 5.73 3.91 18.47
N ILE A 96 6.46 3.38 17.48
CA ILE A 96 6.47 3.82 16.07
C ILE A 96 5.06 4.05 15.54
N ILE A 97 4.08 3.19 15.88
CA ILE A 97 2.69 3.34 15.43
C ILE A 97 2.05 4.66 15.91
N VAL A 98 2.32 5.06 17.15
CA VAL A 98 1.81 6.32 17.71
C VAL A 98 2.49 7.50 17.01
N MET A 99 3.81 7.42 16.85
CA MET A 99 4.57 8.49 16.20
C MET A 99 4.21 8.65 14.72
N ASN A 100 3.97 7.56 13.99
CA ASN A 100 3.46 7.59 12.61
C ASN A 100 2.08 8.28 12.54
N ALA A 101 1.19 8.04 13.51
CA ALA A 101 -0.09 8.75 13.55
C ALA A 101 0.07 10.27 13.80
N VAL A 102 1.08 10.66 14.58
CA VAL A 102 1.40 12.07 14.84
C VAL A 102 2.06 12.72 13.63
N LEU A 103 2.98 12.02 12.94
CA LEU A 103 3.54 12.46 11.68
C LEU A 103 2.43 12.72 10.65
N GLU A 104 1.51 11.77 10.48
CA GLU A 104 0.37 11.92 9.57
C GLU A 104 -0.52 13.10 9.97
N ALA A 105 -0.66 13.35 11.28
CA ALA A 105 -1.39 14.51 11.79
C ALA A 105 -0.71 15.84 11.44
N CYS A 106 0.61 15.93 11.59
CA CYS A 106 1.40 17.12 11.24
C CYS A 106 1.28 17.42 9.74
N VAL A 107 1.47 16.40 8.90
CA VAL A 107 1.30 16.50 7.45
C VAL A 107 -0.12 16.94 7.07
N SER A 108 -1.14 16.35 7.70
CA SER A 108 -2.55 16.70 7.43
C SER A 108 -2.93 18.12 7.89
N CYS A 109 -2.23 18.64 8.90
CA CYS A 109 -2.39 20.02 9.36
C CYS A 109 -1.55 21.03 8.57
N GLY A 110 -0.67 20.56 7.67
CA GLY A 110 0.20 21.40 6.84
C GLY A 110 1.50 21.84 7.50
N ASP A 111 1.76 21.40 8.74
CA ASP A 111 3.00 21.71 9.46
C ASP A 111 4.07 20.66 9.14
N VAL A 112 4.67 20.81 7.96
CA VAL A 112 5.67 19.86 7.45
C VAL A 112 7.02 20.03 8.13
N ASP A 113 7.36 21.24 8.59
CA ASP A 113 8.58 21.49 9.37
C ASP A 113 8.58 20.70 10.67
N LEU A 114 7.46 20.71 11.39
CA LEU A 114 7.30 19.90 12.59
C LEU A 114 7.34 18.39 12.27
N ALA A 115 6.77 17.98 11.13
CA ALA A 115 6.82 16.59 10.71
C ALA A 115 8.27 16.11 10.47
N VAL A 116 9.11 16.95 9.84
CA VAL A 116 10.54 16.66 9.64
C VAL A 116 11.28 16.57 10.99
N GLN A 117 11.07 17.54 11.88
CA GLN A 117 11.69 17.52 13.21
C GLN A 117 11.33 16.28 14.02
N LEU A 118 10.05 15.87 13.99
CA LEU A 118 9.59 14.66 14.65
C LEU A 118 10.19 13.40 14.04
N PHE A 119 10.36 13.38 12.72
CA PHE A 119 11.00 12.26 12.03
C PHE A 119 12.47 12.12 12.45
N ASP A 120 13.20 13.22 12.55
CA ASP A 120 14.60 13.23 13.03
C ASP A 120 14.69 12.80 14.50
N GLU A 121 13.74 13.20 15.35
CA GLU A 121 13.65 12.73 16.73
C GLU A 121 13.39 11.21 16.80
N MET A 122 12.52 10.68 15.93
CA MET A 122 12.25 9.24 15.83
C MET A 122 13.48 8.45 15.37
N ARG A 123 14.29 9.04 14.48
CA ARG A 123 15.53 8.48 13.95
C ARG A 123 16.68 8.50 14.96
N GLY A 124 16.69 9.48 15.87
CA GLY A 124 17.76 9.65 16.85
C GLY A 124 17.99 8.45 17.79
N PRO A 125 19.13 8.42 18.51
CA PRO A 125 19.55 7.27 19.34
C PRO A 125 18.64 6.97 20.54
N MET A 126 17.75 7.91 20.90
CA MET A 126 16.73 7.76 21.95
C MET A 126 15.30 7.68 21.37
N GLY A 127 15.18 7.59 20.04
CA GLY A 127 13.93 7.54 19.30
C GLY A 127 13.33 6.14 19.25
N CYS A 128 12.11 6.04 18.70
CA CYS A 128 11.40 4.76 18.54
C CYS A 128 11.84 3.98 17.29
N GLY A 129 12.72 4.54 16.45
CA GLY A 129 13.01 4.05 15.12
C GLY A 129 11.97 4.53 14.09
N VAL A 130 12.34 4.44 12.81
CA VAL A 130 11.49 4.76 11.65
C VAL A 130 11.27 3.51 10.81
N ASP A 131 10.11 3.40 10.17
CA ASP A 131 9.79 2.29 9.26
C ASP A 131 9.35 2.83 7.88
N GLY A 132 9.09 1.93 6.93
CA GLY A 132 8.63 2.33 5.59
C GLY A 132 7.35 3.18 5.59
N VAL A 133 6.51 3.06 6.63
CA VAL A 133 5.31 3.90 6.80
C VAL A 133 5.72 5.31 7.21
N SER A 134 6.67 5.48 8.15
CA SER A 134 7.24 6.78 8.52
C SER A 134 7.77 7.51 7.28
N TYR A 135 8.57 6.83 6.44
CA TYR A 135 9.10 7.41 5.19
C TYR A 135 7.97 7.79 4.21
N GLY A 136 6.96 6.93 4.03
CA GLY A 136 5.83 7.23 3.15
C GLY A 136 5.03 8.46 3.56
N ILE A 137 4.80 8.63 4.87
CA ILE A 137 4.12 9.80 5.44
C ILE A 137 4.96 11.07 5.21
N LEU A 138 6.27 11.00 5.47
CA LEU A 138 7.16 12.15 5.30
C LEU A 138 7.25 12.58 3.83
N LEU A 139 7.41 11.63 2.89
CA LEU A 139 7.45 11.92 1.45
C LEU A 139 6.14 12.55 0.97
N LYS A 140 4.99 12.08 1.47
CA LYS A 140 3.69 12.70 1.22
C LYS A 140 3.66 14.16 1.70
N GLY A 141 4.14 14.41 2.92
CA GLY A 141 4.22 15.76 3.50
C GLY A 141 5.11 16.71 2.71
N LEU A 142 6.32 16.28 2.38
CA LEU A 142 7.28 17.05 1.59
C LEU A 142 6.73 17.37 0.19
N GLY A 143 6.00 16.44 -0.44
CA GLY A 143 5.33 16.70 -1.71
C GLY A 143 4.25 17.77 -1.61
N ILE A 144 3.40 17.74 -0.58
CA ILE A 144 2.39 18.77 -0.34
C ILE A 144 3.04 20.15 -0.11
N ALA A 145 4.15 20.20 0.65
CA ALA A 145 4.92 21.42 0.88
C ALA A 145 5.80 21.85 -0.31
N ARG A 146 5.80 21.10 -1.42
CA ARG A 146 6.68 21.31 -2.59
C ARG A 146 8.17 21.29 -2.28
N ARG A 147 8.58 20.66 -1.17
CA ARG A 147 9.98 20.46 -0.76
C ARG A 147 10.54 19.21 -1.43
N ILE A 148 10.55 19.23 -2.76
CA ILE A 148 10.80 18.02 -3.57
C ILE A 148 12.27 17.58 -3.48
N ASP A 149 13.21 18.51 -3.33
CA ASP A 149 14.64 18.17 -3.25
C ASP A 149 14.94 17.31 -2.01
N GLU A 150 14.44 17.71 -0.84
CA GLU A 150 14.54 16.91 0.40
C GLU A 150 13.87 15.54 0.28
N ALA A 151 12.76 15.46 -0.44
CA ALA A 151 12.08 14.19 -0.67
C ALA A 151 12.93 13.24 -1.54
N PHE A 152 13.70 13.77 -2.51
CA PHE A 152 14.66 12.98 -3.29
C PHE A 152 15.87 12.56 -2.48
N GLU A 153 16.40 13.43 -1.61
CA GLU A 153 17.50 13.08 -0.70
C GLU A 153 17.12 11.91 0.21
N ILE A 154 15.90 11.94 0.76
CA ILE A 154 15.37 10.84 1.56
C ILE A 154 15.28 9.55 0.73
N LEU A 155 14.72 9.61 -0.49
CA LEU A 155 14.60 8.43 -1.34
C LEU A 155 15.97 7.84 -1.72
N GLU A 156 16.96 8.69 -2.01
CA GLU A 156 18.32 8.25 -2.30
C GLU A 156 18.99 7.61 -1.07
N SER A 157 18.71 8.14 0.12
CA SER A 157 19.19 7.53 1.37
C SER A 157 18.59 6.14 1.61
N VAL A 158 17.33 5.92 1.20
CA VAL A 158 16.62 4.64 1.25
C VAL A 158 17.18 3.66 0.22
N GLU A 159 17.50 4.12 -0.98
CA GLU A 159 18.09 3.28 -2.04
C GLU A 159 19.51 2.81 -1.71
N LYS A 160 20.31 3.65 -1.04
CA LYS A 160 21.69 3.31 -0.65
C LYS A 160 21.77 2.42 0.61
N ASP A 161 20.64 1.97 1.15
CA ASP A 161 20.53 1.29 2.45
C ASP A 161 21.18 2.07 3.62
N THR A 162 21.40 3.38 3.43
CA THR A 162 21.98 4.30 4.43
C THR A 162 20.94 4.88 5.39
N SER A 163 19.67 4.57 5.15
CA SER A 163 18.53 5.01 5.94
C SER A 163 18.32 4.13 7.18
N ASP A 164 18.10 4.77 8.33
CA ASP A 164 17.81 4.04 9.57
C ASP A 164 16.46 3.30 9.44
N GLY A 165 16.37 2.14 10.08
CA GLY A 165 15.18 1.26 10.03
C GLY A 165 15.12 0.34 8.81
N SER A 166 16.10 0.40 7.90
CA SER A 166 16.18 -0.41 6.67
C SER A 166 14.84 -0.52 5.91
N PRO A 167 14.19 0.60 5.57
CA PRO A 167 13.02 0.58 4.71
C PRO A 167 13.36 -0.09 3.37
N ARG A 168 12.78 -1.24 3.09
CA ARG A 168 12.90 -1.83 1.75
C ARG A 168 12.21 -0.91 0.75
N LEU A 169 12.89 -0.62 -0.36
CA LEU A 169 12.26 -0.03 -1.54
C LEU A 169 11.07 -0.92 -1.93
N SER A 170 9.87 -0.45 -1.62
CA SER A 170 8.63 -1.14 -1.92
C SER A 170 7.88 -0.37 -3.00
N PRO A 171 7.11 -1.05 -3.87
CA PRO A 171 6.24 -0.37 -4.83
C PRO A 171 5.30 0.64 -4.17
N HIS A 172 4.85 0.38 -2.93
CA HIS A 172 4.01 1.29 -2.15
C HIS A 172 4.70 2.62 -1.82
N LEU A 173 5.97 2.60 -1.43
CA LEU A 173 6.73 3.81 -1.14
C LEU A 173 6.93 4.66 -2.41
N ILE A 174 7.27 4.00 -3.52
CA ILE A 174 7.46 4.65 -4.83
C ILE A 174 6.15 5.26 -5.33
N CYS A 175 5.03 4.53 -5.25
CA CYS A 175 3.70 5.04 -5.58
C CYS A 175 3.29 6.23 -4.68
N GLY A 176 3.59 6.15 -3.38
CA GLY A 176 3.35 7.25 -2.44
C GLY A 176 4.10 8.52 -2.85
N PHE A 177 5.38 8.38 -3.20
CA PHE A 177 6.19 9.50 -3.66
C PHE A 177 5.77 10.03 -5.04
N LEU A 178 5.42 9.14 -5.97
CA LEU A 178 4.86 9.54 -7.26
C LEU A 178 3.59 10.38 -7.08
N ASN A 179 2.70 9.96 -6.17
CA ASN A 179 1.48 10.73 -5.88
C ASN A 179 1.85 12.10 -5.28
N ALA A 180 2.86 12.16 -4.41
CA ALA A 180 3.35 13.40 -3.83
C ALA A 180 3.88 14.38 -4.91
N LEU A 181 4.65 13.89 -5.88
CA LEU A 181 5.14 14.67 -7.02
C LEU A 181 4.01 15.18 -7.93
N ILE A 182 3.01 14.32 -8.16
CA ILE A 182 1.84 14.66 -8.96
C ILE A 182 0.99 15.73 -8.29
N GLU A 183 0.76 15.63 -6.98
CA GLU A 183 0.05 16.65 -6.22
C GLU A 183 0.84 17.97 -6.14
N ALA A 184 2.18 17.91 -6.16
CA ALA A 184 3.04 19.10 -6.28
C ALA A 184 2.98 19.73 -7.69
N GLY A 185 2.59 18.98 -8.72
CA GLY A 185 2.54 19.39 -10.12
C GLY A 185 3.86 19.18 -10.87
N ASP A 186 4.85 18.51 -10.29
CA ASP A 186 6.15 18.27 -10.93
C ASP A 186 6.14 16.97 -11.75
N MET A 187 5.48 17.03 -12.91
CA MET A 187 5.41 15.89 -13.83
C MET A 187 6.77 15.50 -14.41
N ARG A 188 7.74 16.43 -14.47
CA ARG A 188 9.08 16.15 -15.01
C ARG A 188 9.81 15.16 -14.09
N ARG A 189 9.84 15.45 -12.79
CA ARG A 189 10.45 14.58 -11.79
C ARG A 189 9.63 13.31 -11.58
N ALA A 190 8.30 13.37 -11.69
CA ALA A 190 7.43 12.19 -11.65
C ALA A 190 7.78 11.16 -12.75
N ASN A 191 7.97 11.62 -13.99
CA ASN A 191 8.40 10.76 -15.10
C ASN A 191 9.81 10.20 -14.89
N ALA A 192 10.74 11.02 -14.39
CA ALA A 192 12.10 10.58 -14.09
C ALA A 192 12.12 9.49 -12.99
N LEU A 193 11.25 9.62 -11.97
CA LEU A 193 11.10 8.63 -10.91
C LEU A 193 10.64 7.27 -11.45
N VAL A 194 9.59 7.27 -12.29
CA VAL A 194 9.08 6.04 -12.92
C VAL A 194 10.15 5.39 -13.80
N ALA A 195 10.93 6.19 -14.54
CA ALA A 195 12.03 5.69 -15.36
C ALA A 195 13.15 5.07 -14.52
N ARG A 196 13.54 5.72 -13.40
CA ARG A 196 14.60 5.25 -12.49
C ARG A 196 14.24 3.93 -11.81
N PHE A 197 13.01 3.80 -11.31
CA PHE A 197 12.58 2.62 -10.55
C PHE A 197 11.82 1.58 -11.38
N ARG A 198 11.90 1.66 -12.72
CA ARG A 198 11.16 0.79 -13.65
C ARG A 198 11.33 -0.70 -13.33
N GLN A 199 12.54 -1.14 -12.96
CA GLN A 199 12.84 -2.54 -12.63
C GLN A 199 12.17 -2.99 -11.33
N VAL A 200 12.27 -2.18 -10.26
CA VAL A 200 11.64 -2.46 -8.95
C VAL A 200 10.11 -2.49 -9.08
N LEU A 201 9.57 -1.69 -10.00
CA LEU A 201 8.13 -1.61 -10.28
C LEU A 201 7.62 -2.75 -11.16
N TYR A 202 8.50 -3.34 -12.00
CA TYR A 202 8.17 -4.47 -12.87
C TYR A 202 7.86 -5.73 -12.06
N GLU A 203 8.64 -5.99 -11.00
CA GLU A 203 8.40 -7.12 -10.08
C GLU A 203 7.08 -7.00 -9.31
N GLY A 204 6.54 -5.78 -9.18
CA GLY A 204 5.31 -5.47 -8.45
C GLY A 204 4.02 -5.39 -9.29
N GLN A 205 4.07 -5.58 -10.62
CA GLN A 205 2.94 -5.59 -11.55
C GLN A 205 1.81 -4.56 -11.27
N SER A 206 2.14 -3.32 -10.90
CA SER A 206 1.11 -2.41 -10.41
C SER A 206 0.57 -1.49 -11.50
N VAL A 207 -0.55 -1.88 -12.13
CA VAL A 207 -1.39 -1.00 -12.97
C VAL A 207 -1.74 0.30 -12.22
N LEU A 208 -1.79 0.25 -10.88
CA LEU A 208 -1.96 1.40 -9.99
C LEU A 208 -0.95 2.54 -10.27
N LEU A 209 0.32 2.22 -10.55
CA LEU A 209 1.34 3.23 -10.83
C LEU A 209 1.01 4.02 -12.10
N TYR A 210 0.63 3.31 -13.16
CA TYR A 210 0.28 3.92 -14.44
C TYR A 210 -1.02 4.70 -14.35
N ASN A 211 -2.02 4.19 -13.63
CA ASN A 211 -3.25 4.92 -13.32
C ASN A 211 -2.96 6.22 -12.55
N LEU A 212 -2.02 6.18 -11.61
CA LEU A 212 -1.58 7.36 -10.87
C LEU A 212 -0.88 8.36 -11.81
N LEU A 213 0.02 7.90 -12.68
CA LEU A 213 0.68 8.75 -13.66
C LEU A 213 -0.31 9.40 -14.64
N MET A 214 -1.31 8.65 -15.10
CA MET A 214 -2.42 9.18 -15.92
C MET A 214 -3.20 10.27 -15.19
N LYS A 215 -3.53 10.07 -13.90
CA LYS A 215 -4.15 11.11 -13.06
C LYS A 215 -3.29 12.38 -13.05
N GLY A 216 -1.97 12.25 -12.98
CA GLY A 216 -1.03 13.37 -13.04
C GLY A 216 -1.06 14.13 -14.36
N TYR A 217 -1.07 13.41 -15.49
CA TYR A 217 -1.22 14.01 -16.82
C TYR A 217 -2.53 14.78 -16.98
N MET A 218 -3.64 14.21 -16.47
CA MET A 218 -4.95 14.85 -16.53
C MET A 218 -5.02 16.15 -15.71
N LYS A 219 -4.33 16.18 -14.55
CA LYS A 219 -4.22 17.37 -13.70
C LYS A 219 -3.33 18.46 -14.33
N SER A 220 -2.26 18.07 -15.00
CA SER A 220 -1.26 18.99 -15.56
C SER A 220 -1.65 19.58 -16.93
N ASN A 221 -2.94 19.47 -17.29
CA ASN A 221 -3.49 19.88 -18.58
C ASN A 221 -2.76 19.31 -19.81
N PHE A 222 -2.16 18.12 -19.67
CA PHE A 222 -1.53 17.38 -20.76
C PHE A 222 -2.22 16.01 -20.95
N PRO A 223 -3.52 16.01 -21.31
CA PRO A 223 -4.33 14.80 -21.37
C PRO A 223 -3.78 13.73 -22.33
N LEU A 224 -3.16 14.13 -23.44
CA LEU A 224 -2.59 13.18 -24.40
C LEU A 224 -1.41 12.36 -23.86
N GLY A 225 -0.80 12.79 -22.74
CA GLY A 225 0.15 11.95 -22.00
C GLY A 225 -0.45 10.62 -21.56
N ALA A 226 -1.76 10.56 -21.29
CA ALA A 226 -2.44 9.32 -20.95
C ALA A 226 -2.34 8.25 -22.05
N LEU A 227 -2.28 8.66 -23.33
CA LEU A 227 -2.10 7.73 -24.45
C LEU A 227 -0.74 7.04 -24.39
N THR A 228 0.31 7.81 -24.14
CA THR A 228 1.68 7.28 -24.01
C THR A 228 1.81 6.30 -22.85
N VAL A 229 1.02 6.50 -21.79
CA VAL A 229 0.97 5.59 -20.64
C VAL A 229 0.29 4.27 -21.02
N LYS A 230 -0.76 4.26 -21.85
CA LYS A 230 -1.35 3.02 -22.39
C LYS A 230 -0.31 2.19 -23.13
N ASP A 231 0.43 2.85 -24.01
CA ASP A 231 1.47 2.18 -24.81
C ASP A 231 2.58 1.61 -23.93
N GLU A 232 2.93 2.31 -22.84
CA GLU A 232 3.86 1.80 -21.84
C GLU A 232 3.30 0.56 -21.12
N ILE A 233 2.04 0.59 -20.64
CA ILE A 233 1.37 -0.56 -20.01
C ILE A 233 1.47 -1.79 -20.91
N LEU A 234 1.11 -1.64 -22.19
CA LEU A 234 1.16 -2.73 -23.17
C LEU A 234 2.59 -3.21 -23.42
N ARG A 235 3.57 -2.31 -23.51
CA ARG A 235 4.99 -2.67 -23.72
C ARG A 235 5.59 -3.43 -22.54
N GLN A 236 5.04 -3.25 -21.34
CA GLN A 236 5.38 -4.04 -20.16
C GLN A 236 4.69 -5.41 -20.11
N GLY A 237 3.86 -5.75 -21.10
CA GLY A 237 3.04 -6.95 -21.06
C GLY A 237 1.91 -6.90 -20.04
N LEU A 238 1.61 -5.71 -19.49
CA LEU A 238 0.47 -5.49 -18.61
C LEU A 238 -0.79 -5.23 -19.43
N LYS A 239 -1.95 -5.59 -18.89
CA LYS A 239 -3.24 -5.32 -19.52
C LYS A 239 -3.84 -4.03 -18.94
N PRO A 240 -4.25 -3.06 -19.78
CA PRO A 240 -5.05 -1.93 -19.34
C PRO A 240 -6.31 -2.39 -18.60
N ASP A 241 -6.64 -1.73 -17.50
CA ASP A 241 -7.90 -1.96 -16.77
C ASP A 241 -9.00 -0.99 -17.24
N ARG A 242 -10.22 -1.18 -16.75
CA ARG A 242 -11.34 -0.27 -17.05
C ARG A 242 -11.04 1.18 -16.67
N LEU A 243 -10.30 1.41 -15.57
CA LEU A 243 -9.91 2.74 -15.13
C LEU A 243 -8.97 3.41 -16.15
N THR A 244 -8.02 2.65 -16.71
CA THR A 244 -7.10 3.07 -17.76
C THR A 244 -7.88 3.55 -18.98
N TYR A 245 -8.82 2.74 -19.48
CA TYR A 245 -9.67 3.10 -20.62
C TYR A 245 -10.55 4.32 -20.36
N ASN A 246 -11.24 4.36 -19.23
CA ASN A 246 -12.07 5.51 -18.84
C ASN A 246 -11.24 6.81 -18.79
N THR A 247 -10.01 6.73 -18.29
CA THR A 247 -9.11 7.88 -18.20
C THR A 247 -8.64 8.35 -19.58
N ILE A 248 -8.33 7.43 -20.50
CA ILE A 248 -7.95 7.75 -21.88
C ILE A 248 -9.12 8.37 -22.65
N ILE A 249 -10.31 7.78 -22.53
CA ILE A 249 -11.52 8.31 -23.18
C ILE A 249 -11.77 9.73 -22.67
N PHE A 250 -11.70 9.95 -21.35
CA PHE A 250 -11.81 11.30 -20.78
C PHE A 250 -10.72 12.25 -21.30
N ALA A 251 -9.50 11.78 -21.46
CA ALA A 251 -8.38 12.56 -22.01
C ALA A 251 -8.61 13.00 -23.46
N CYS A 252 -9.05 12.07 -24.32
CA CYS A 252 -9.37 12.33 -25.72
C CYS A 252 -10.49 13.37 -25.83
N VAL A 253 -11.55 13.19 -25.04
CA VAL A 253 -12.69 14.09 -25.00
C VAL A 253 -12.28 15.50 -24.54
N LYS A 254 -11.50 15.61 -23.44
CA LYS A 254 -10.97 16.91 -22.96
C LYS A 254 -10.08 17.61 -24.00
N SER A 255 -9.50 16.85 -24.93
CA SER A 255 -8.66 17.35 -26.02
C SER A 255 -9.43 17.57 -27.33
N ALA A 256 -10.77 17.50 -27.31
CA ALA A 256 -11.64 17.57 -28.49
C ALA A 256 -11.33 16.52 -29.59
N GLN A 257 -10.75 15.36 -29.22
CA GLN A 257 -10.48 14.24 -30.13
C GLN A 257 -11.56 13.17 -29.96
N ILE A 258 -12.79 13.50 -30.33
CA ILE A 258 -13.98 12.68 -30.08
C ILE A 258 -13.92 11.36 -30.86
N GLU A 259 -13.40 11.38 -32.09
CA GLU A 259 -13.23 10.20 -32.94
C GLU A 259 -12.32 9.16 -32.26
N LYS A 260 -11.21 9.62 -31.67
CA LYS A 260 -10.32 8.73 -30.91
C LYS A 260 -10.97 8.22 -29.63
N ALA A 261 -11.81 9.02 -28.98
CA ALA A 261 -12.54 8.58 -27.80
C ALA A 261 -13.49 7.41 -28.13
N PHE A 262 -14.19 7.47 -29.26
CA PHE A 262 -15.02 6.36 -29.75
C PHE A 262 -14.20 5.16 -30.19
N GLN A 263 -13.05 5.37 -30.85
CA GLN A 263 -12.14 4.27 -31.18
C GLN A 263 -11.70 3.50 -29.92
N PHE A 264 -11.31 4.20 -28.86
CA PHE A 264 -10.92 3.54 -27.61
C PHE A 264 -12.09 2.85 -26.89
N LEU A 265 -13.33 3.34 -27.04
CA LEU A 265 -14.50 2.64 -26.54
C LEU A 265 -14.71 1.29 -27.25
N GLU A 266 -14.51 1.25 -28.56
CA GLU A 266 -14.61 0.00 -29.32
C GLU A 266 -13.43 -0.94 -29.01
N ASP A 267 -12.20 -0.41 -28.92
CA ASP A 267 -11.03 -1.19 -28.50
C ASP A 267 -11.27 -1.88 -27.13
N MET A 268 -11.84 -1.14 -26.17
CA MET A 268 -12.20 -1.65 -24.84
C MET A 268 -13.21 -2.80 -24.91
N LYS A 269 -14.24 -2.68 -25.75
CA LYS A 269 -15.25 -3.74 -25.94
C LYS A 269 -14.66 -4.97 -26.62
N ASP A 270 -13.79 -4.78 -27.60
CA ASP A 270 -13.18 -5.87 -28.35
C ASP A 270 -12.16 -6.62 -27.50
N GLU A 271 -11.38 -5.91 -26.67
CA GLU A 271 -10.50 -6.54 -25.67
C GLU A 271 -11.30 -7.30 -24.61
N ALA A 272 -12.40 -6.71 -24.09
CA ALA A 272 -13.25 -7.38 -23.12
C ALA A 272 -13.85 -8.70 -23.67
N LYS A 273 -14.27 -8.71 -24.93
CA LYS A 273 -14.76 -9.93 -25.61
C LYS A 273 -13.65 -10.94 -25.86
N ARG A 274 -12.47 -10.48 -26.28
CA ARG A 274 -11.32 -11.35 -26.60
C ARG A 274 -10.83 -12.09 -25.37
N ASP A 275 -10.81 -11.42 -24.23
CA ASP A 275 -10.32 -11.97 -22.96
C ASP A 275 -11.43 -12.57 -22.07
N ASP A 276 -12.69 -12.56 -22.54
CA ASP A 276 -13.89 -12.91 -21.74
C ASP A 276 -13.89 -12.24 -20.36
N ASN A 277 -13.51 -10.95 -20.32
CA ASN A 277 -13.33 -10.19 -19.09
C ASN A 277 -14.47 -9.19 -18.88
N PRO A 278 -15.47 -9.50 -18.04
CA PRO A 278 -16.59 -8.60 -17.78
C PRO A 278 -16.19 -7.33 -17.03
N GLU A 279 -15.05 -7.31 -16.33
CA GLU A 279 -14.57 -6.12 -15.61
C GLU A 279 -14.07 -5.03 -16.55
N LEU A 280 -13.74 -5.39 -17.79
CA LEU A 280 -13.29 -4.47 -18.84
C LEU A 280 -14.45 -3.91 -19.68
N LEU A 281 -15.70 -4.29 -19.41
CA LEU A 281 -16.84 -3.75 -20.15
C LEU A 281 -17.09 -2.27 -19.81
N PRO A 282 -17.50 -1.45 -20.81
CA PRO A 282 -17.87 -0.05 -20.58
C PRO A 282 -18.95 0.08 -19.51
N ASP A 283 -18.76 1.03 -18.59
CA ASP A 283 -19.69 1.28 -17.50
C ASP A 283 -20.39 2.64 -17.63
N ALA A 284 -21.21 2.98 -16.64
CA ALA A 284 -21.88 4.28 -16.61
C ALA A 284 -20.89 5.44 -16.69
N VAL A 285 -19.67 5.32 -16.13
CA VAL A 285 -18.65 6.37 -16.20
C VAL A 285 -18.16 6.55 -17.63
N THR A 286 -17.95 5.46 -18.37
CA THR A 286 -17.54 5.51 -19.78
C THR A 286 -18.55 6.29 -20.63
N TYR A 287 -19.83 5.91 -20.57
CA TYR A 287 -20.87 6.55 -21.39
C TYR A 287 -21.20 7.98 -20.93
N THR A 288 -21.24 8.23 -19.61
CA THR A 288 -21.50 9.59 -19.10
C THR A 288 -20.37 10.56 -19.45
N THR A 289 -19.13 10.09 -19.52
CA THR A 289 -17.98 10.90 -19.96
C THR A 289 -18.13 11.36 -21.41
N LEU A 290 -18.50 10.45 -22.31
CA LEU A 290 -18.75 10.77 -23.72
C LEU A 290 -19.96 11.71 -23.86
N LEU A 291 -21.08 11.40 -23.20
CA LEU A 291 -22.32 12.18 -23.29
C LEU A 291 -22.16 13.61 -22.78
N LYS A 292 -21.49 13.82 -21.64
CA LYS A 292 -21.32 15.16 -21.03
C LYS A 292 -20.66 16.15 -21.98
N GLU A 293 -19.74 15.69 -22.81
CA GLU A 293 -18.91 16.56 -23.63
C GLU A 293 -19.44 16.66 -25.06
N ILE A 294 -20.05 15.59 -25.59
CA ILE A 294 -20.89 15.69 -26.80
C ILE A 294 -22.01 16.71 -26.57
N ALA A 295 -22.68 16.68 -25.42
CA ALA A 295 -23.71 17.65 -25.09
C ALA A 295 -23.18 19.11 -25.06
N LYS A 296 -21.93 19.33 -24.61
CA LYS A 296 -21.32 20.67 -24.63
C LYS A 296 -21.04 21.16 -26.06
N ILE A 297 -20.64 20.26 -26.96
CA ILE A 297 -20.43 20.58 -28.38
C ILE A 297 -21.77 21.00 -29.01
N PHE A 298 -22.87 20.30 -28.71
CA PHE A 298 -24.20 20.62 -29.24
C PHE A 298 -24.85 21.89 -28.64
N ILE A 299 -24.42 22.36 -27.46
CA ILE A 299 -24.93 23.60 -26.84
C ILE A 299 -24.18 24.85 -27.35
N GLN A 300 -23.07 24.70 -28.09
CA GLN A 300 -22.33 25.81 -28.69
C GLN A 300 -22.78 26.18 -30.11
N PHE A 301 -23.84 25.55 -30.62
CA PHE A 301 -24.55 25.90 -31.85
C PHE A 301 -25.99 26.26 -31.54
#